data_AF-A0A0P8AJZ8-F1
#
_entry.id   AF-A0A0P8AJZ8-F1
#
_cell.length_a   1.000
_cell.length_b   1.000
_cell.length_c   1.000
_cell.angle_alpha   90.00
_cell.angle_beta   90.00
_cell.angle_gamma   90.00
#
_symmetry.space_group_name_H-M   'P 1'
#
loop_
_entity.id
_entity.type
_entity.pdbx_description
1 polymer ?
#
loop_
_entity_poly.entity_id
_entity_poly.type
_entity_poly.pdbx_seq_one_letter_code
_entity_poly.pdbx_strand_id
1 'polypeptide(L)' 'MSAPRTLFAKLWEAHVVTSEGGKDLLWVDRHYVHEGSHHAFDKLHERGLPVAEP' A
#
# COMPACT_ATOMS: atom_id res chain seq x y z
N MET A 1 27.90 15.43 3.35
CA MET A 1 27.68 14.16 2.64
C MET A 1 26.37 13.56 3.16
N SER A 2 25.47 13.10 2.30
CA SER A 2 24.26 12.40 2.75
C SER A 2 24.67 11.14 3.51
N ALA A 3 24.06 10.90 4.66
CA ALA A 3 24.25 9.63 5.38
C ALA A 3 23.88 8.46 4.44
N PRO A 4 24.62 7.34 4.49
CA PRO A 4 24.23 6.13 3.76
C PRO A 4 22.83 5.68 4.20
N ARG A 5 21.94 5.45 3.22
CA ARG A 5 20.59 4.92 3.47
C ARG A 5 20.59 3.39 3.36
N THR A 6 19.83 2.74 4.22
CA THR A 6 19.56 1.30 4.13
C THR A 6 18.73 0.97 2.89
N LEU A 7 18.72 -0.30 2.48
CA LEU A 7 17.83 -0.76 1.40
C LEU A 7 16.36 -0.48 1.75
N PHE A 8 15.96 -0.77 2.99
CA PHE A 8 14.61 -0.52 3.47
C PHE A 8 14.22 0.95 3.35
N ALA A 9 15.06 1.89 3.80
CA ALA A 9 14.77 3.33 3.71
C ALA A 9 14.59 3.78 2.25
N LYS A 10 15.44 3.28 1.34
CA LYS A 10 15.33 3.59 -0.09
C LYS A 10 14.01 3.08 -0.68
N LEU A 11 13.63 1.84 -0.35
CA LEU A 11 12.38 1.26 -0.84
C LEU A 11 11.18 1.96 -0.24
N TRP A 12 11.14 2.18 1.08
CA TRP A 12 10.04 2.86 1.75
C TRP A 12 9.79 4.24 1.16
N GLU A 13 10.83 5.08 1.09
CA GLU A 13 10.73 6.43 0.53
C GLU A 13 10.26 6.45 -0.93
N ALA A 14 10.56 5.42 -1.72
CA ALA A 14 10.11 5.32 -3.10
C ALA A 14 8.60 5.05 -3.25
N HIS A 15 7.93 4.55 -2.20
CA HIS A 15 6.49 4.21 -2.22
C HIS A 15 5.62 5.19 -1.44
N VAL A 16 6.21 6.21 -0.79
CA VAL A 16 5.44 7.27 -0.12
C VAL A 16 4.81 8.18 -1.18
N VAL A 17 3.48 8.25 -1.17
CA VAL A 17 2.71 9.20 -2.00
C VAL A 17 2.70 10.58 -1.34
N THR A 18 2.45 10.62 -0.03
CA THR A 18 2.49 11.85 0.79
C THR A 18 2.66 11.49 2.26
N SER A 19 3.05 12.45 3.07
CA SER A 19 3.18 12.31 4.52
C SER A 19 2.34 13.36 5.24
N GLU A 20 1.57 12.95 6.24
CA GLU A 20 0.75 13.85 7.05
C GLU A 20 0.80 13.42 8.53
N GLY A 21 1.14 14.35 9.42
CA GLY A 21 1.09 14.11 10.86
C GLY A 21 1.98 12.94 11.34
N GLY A 22 3.11 12.71 10.69
CA GLY A 22 4.01 11.58 11.00
C GLY A 22 3.52 10.22 10.51
N LYS A 23 2.52 10.20 9.62
CA LYS A 23 2.06 9.00 8.92
C LYS A 23 2.33 9.15 7.43
N ASP A 24 2.79 8.07 6.81
CA ASP A 24 2.99 8.00 5.37
C ASP A 24 1.79 7.31 4.72
N LEU A 25 1.28 7.92 3.64
CA LEU A 25 0.42 7.22 2.69
C LEU A 25 1.32 6.48 1.71
N LEU A 26 1.25 5.15 1.73
CA LEU A 26 2.00 4.30 0.82
C LEU A 26 1.15 3.85 -0.37
N TRP A 27 1.78 3.82 -1.54
CA TRP A 27 1.27 3.09 -2.69
C TRP A 27 1.57 1.60 -2.53
N VAL A 28 0.59 0.75 -2.81
CA VAL A 28 0.75 -0.72 -2.81
C VAL A 28 0.72 -1.21 -4.25
N ASP A 29 1.85 -1.63 -4.77
CA ASP A 29 1.98 -2.02 -6.19
C ASP A 29 1.24 -3.31 -6.54
N ARG A 30 1.10 -4.22 -5.57
CA ARG A 30 0.48 -5.52 -5.80
C ARG A 30 -0.14 -6.09 -4.54
N HIS A 31 -1.36 -6.61 -4.70
CA HIS A 31 -2.04 -7.39 -3.69
C HIS A 31 -1.91 -8.88 -4.04
N TYR A 32 -1.33 -9.66 -3.13
CA TYR A 32 -1.33 -11.12 -3.23
C TYR A 32 -2.44 -11.67 -2.34
N VAL A 33 -3.34 -12.44 -2.94
CA VAL A 33 -4.52 -12.98 -2.27
C VAL A 33 -4.42 -14.50 -2.12
N HIS A 34 -5.10 -15.03 -1.12
CA HIS A 34 -5.28 -16.47 -0.92
C HIS A 34 -6.76 -16.77 -0.70
N GLU A 35 -7.12 -18.03 -0.48
CA GLU A 35 -8.53 -18.46 -0.38
C GLU A 35 -9.37 -17.66 0.65
N GLY A 36 -8.74 -17.18 1.74
CA GLY A 36 -9.41 -16.40 2.78
C GLY A 36 -9.63 -14.92 2.45
N SER A 37 -9.15 -14.44 1.30
CA SER A 37 -9.26 -13.03 0.91
C SER A 37 -10.67 -12.64 0.43
N HIS A 38 -11.61 -13.59 0.30
CA HIS A 38 -12.99 -13.30 -0.15
C HIS A 38 -13.67 -12.21 0.70
N HIS A 39 -13.44 -12.19 2.01
CA HIS A 39 -13.96 -11.16 2.91
C HIS A 39 -13.54 -9.72 2.53
N ALA A 40 -12.37 -9.54 1.92
CA ALA A 40 -11.92 -8.20 1.48
C ALA A 40 -12.71 -7.74 0.25
N PHE A 41 -13.01 -8.66 -0.68
CA PHE A 41 -13.84 -8.38 -1.86
C PHE A 41 -15.30 -8.13 -1.49
N ASP A 42 -15.85 -8.89 -0.52
CA ASP A 42 -17.19 -8.65 0.02
C ASP A 42 -17.31 -7.22 0.58
N LYS A 43 -16.29 -6.77 1.35
CA LYS A 43 -16.24 -5.39 1.86
C LYS A 43 -16.15 -4.33 0.77
N LEU A 44 -15.45 -4.59 -0.34
CA LEU A 44 -15.44 -3.66 -1.48
C LEU A 44 -16.84 -3.56 -2.09
N HIS A 45 -17.50 -4.70 -2.27
CA HIS A 45 -18.86 -4.77 -2.81
C HIS A 45 -19.88 -4.04 -1.92
N GLU A 46 -19.86 -4.28 -0.60
CA GLU A 46 -20.71 -3.58 0.38
C GLU A 46 -20.54 -2.06 0.34
N ARG A 47 -19.32 -1.59 0.05
CA ARG A 47 -19.00 -0.17 -0.09
C ARG A 47 -19.29 0.38 -1.49
N GLY A 48 -19.77 -0.44 -2.41
CA GLY A 48 -19.99 -0.06 -3.82
C GLY A 48 -18.70 0.30 -4.57
N LEU A 49 -17.55 -0.22 -4.14
CA LEU A 49 -16.24 0.07 -4.71
C LEU A 49 -15.79 -1.06 -5.64
N PRO A 50 -15.20 -0.74 -6.81
CA PRO A 50 -14.54 -1.72 -7.64
C PRO A 50 -13.16 -2.09 -7.08
N VAL A 51 -12.58 -3.19 -7.58
CA VAL A 51 -11.14 -3.44 -7.45
C VAL A 51 -10.41 -2.39 -8.28
N ALA A 52 -9.51 -1.64 -7.66
CA ALA A 52 -8.82 -0.53 -8.31
C ALA A 52 -7.79 -1.01 -9.37
N GLU A 53 -7.06 -2.09 -9.06
CA GLU A 53 -5.99 -2.67 -9.91
C GLU A 53 -6.11 -4.22 -9.90
N PRO A 54 -6.98 -4.81 -10.75
CA PRO A 54 -7.24 -6.26 -10.78
C PRO A 54 -6.15 -7.10 -11.47
#